data_AF-A0A843TXC1-F1
#
_entry.id   AF-A0A843TXC1-F1
#
_cell.length_a   1.000
_cell.length_b   1.000
_cell.length_c   1.000
_cell.angle_alpha   90.00
_cell.angle_beta   90.00
_cell.angle_gamma   90.00
#
_symmetry.space_group_name_H-M   'P 1'
#
loop_
_entity.id
_entity.type
_entity.pdbx_description
1 polymer ?
#
loop_
_entity_poly.entity_id
_entity_poly.type
_entity_poly.pdbx_seq_one_letter_code
_entity_poly.pdbx_strand_id
1 'polypeptide(L)'
;MGFQEDAEVTVKSLAAPVKSAVDKFQLLPAFLKVRGLVKQHIDSFNYFVNCDIKKIMKANDRIECFYEPSLYLRYTNIYIDEPSVERDFTTERLTPHQCRLLDCTYAASIKVDIEYTKGNNVSKTLEHKKGVVIGRMPIMLRSFRCVLNGKDEAELARLGECPLDPGGYFIVKGTEKVILIQEQLSKNRIIIDTDSKGRVTASVTCSTHETKSKTVFFMEKEKIYLQLNQFNKPIPVMVIMKAMGMESDQEIVQMVGRDPRYGSLLLPSLQECAAARIYTQKQALDFLEAKVLPPY
;
A
#
# COMPACT_ATOMS: atom_id res chain seq x y z
N MET A 1 -14.15 49.61 16.20
CA MET A 1 -15.26 48.76 16.70
C MET A 1 -14.63 47.47 17.18
N GLY A 2 -14.80 47.15 18.46
CA GLY A 2 -13.96 46.22 19.22
C GLY A 2 -13.98 44.79 18.69
N PHE A 3 -12.78 44.17 18.67
CA PHE A 3 -12.62 42.74 18.57
C PHE A 3 -13.16 42.12 19.87
N GLN A 4 -14.25 41.37 19.74
CA GLN A 4 -14.90 40.68 20.84
C GLN A 4 -14.07 39.43 21.15
N GLU A 5 -13.67 39.29 22.41
CA GLU A 5 -12.91 38.14 22.93
C GLU A 5 -13.58 36.81 22.56
N ASP A 6 -12.77 35.88 22.03
CA ASP A 6 -13.17 34.52 21.69
C ASP A 6 -13.63 33.78 22.96
N ALA A 7 -14.95 33.63 23.13
CA ALA A 7 -15.54 32.86 24.21
C ALA A 7 -15.14 31.37 24.12
N GLU A 8 -14.64 30.79 25.21
CA GLU A 8 -14.31 29.37 25.33
C GLU A 8 -15.52 28.49 25.02
N VAL A 9 -15.54 27.92 23.81
CA VAL A 9 -16.62 27.05 23.34
C VAL A 9 -16.48 25.68 23.99
N THR A 10 -17.41 25.33 24.88
CA THR A 10 -17.44 24.02 25.56
C THR A 10 -17.90 22.90 24.59
N VAL A 11 -17.32 21.70 24.66
CA VAL A 11 -17.61 20.55 23.77
C VAL A 11 -19.12 20.21 23.68
N LYS A 12 -19.89 20.49 24.73
CA LYS A 12 -21.35 20.28 24.77
C LYS A 12 -22.15 21.27 23.92
N SER A 13 -21.68 22.49 23.68
CA SER A 13 -22.37 23.47 22.82
C SER A 13 -22.17 23.20 21.33
N LEU A 14 -21.05 22.56 20.96
CA LEU A 14 -20.74 22.14 19.58
C LEU A 14 -21.60 20.97 19.07
N ALA A 15 -22.15 20.15 19.98
CA ALA A 15 -22.98 18.99 19.65
C ALA A 15 -24.49 19.30 19.57
N ALA A 16 -24.90 20.55 19.82
CA ALA A 16 -26.29 20.96 19.72
C ALA A 16 -26.75 20.96 18.24
N PRO A 17 -28.02 20.59 17.95
CA PRO A 17 -28.53 20.60 16.60
C PRO A 17 -28.51 22.02 16.02
N VAL A 18 -27.88 22.15 14.85
CA VAL A 18 -27.72 23.42 14.14
C VAL A 18 -29.08 23.91 13.64
N LYS A 19 -29.51 25.10 14.11
CA LYS A 19 -30.87 25.62 13.90
C LYS A 19 -31.10 26.17 12.49
N SER A 20 -30.09 26.77 11.84
CA SER A 20 -30.22 27.40 10.52
C SER A 20 -29.22 26.84 9.49
N ALA A 21 -29.54 26.95 8.20
CA ALA A 21 -28.61 26.56 7.12
C ALA A 21 -27.36 27.44 7.05
N VAL A 22 -27.43 28.68 7.56
CA VAL A 22 -26.32 29.65 7.61
C VAL A 22 -25.25 29.20 8.61
N ASP A 23 -25.68 28.65 9.75
CA ASP A 23 -24.77 28.15 10.79
C ASP A 23 -24.00 26.90 10.31
N LYS A 24 -24.53 26.15 9.33
CA LYS A 24 -23.80 25.02 8.72
C LYS A 24 -22.55 25.48 7.96
N PHE A 25 -22.53 26.70 7.42
CA PHE A 25 -21.37 27.22 6.71
C PHE A 25 -20.17 27.42 7.63
N GLN A 26 -20.39 27.70 8.91
CA GLN A 26 -19.32 27.85 9.90
C GLN A 26 -18.52 26.56 10.14
N LEU A 27 -19.12 25.40 9.82
CA LEU A 27 -18.42 24.11 9.88
C LEU A 27 -17.32 23.99 8.83
N LEU A 28 -17.44 24.66 7.68
CA LEU A 28 -16.47 24.56 6.60
C LEU A 28 -15.12 25.21 6.97
N PRO A 29 -15.05 26.47 7.47
CA PRO A 29 -13.81 27.04 7.97
C PRO A 29 -13.19 26.22 9.11
N ALA A 30 -14.00 25.72 10.05
CA ALA A 30 -13.52 24.88 11.15
C ALA A 30 -12.93 23.57 10.61
N PHE A 31 -13.60 22.93 9.65
CA PHE A 31 -13.11 21.73 8.97
C PHE A 31 -11.82 22.00 8.22
N LEU A 32 -11.72 23.09 7.46
CA LEU A 32 -10.53 23.45 6.69
C LEU A 32 -9.34 23.79 7.60
N LYS A 33 -9.57 24.39 8.78
CA LYS A 33 -8.51 24.62 9.78
C LYS A 33 -7.91 23.30 10.29
N VAL A 34 -8.74 22.28 10.52
CA VAL A 34 -8.28 20.99 11.08
C VAL A 34 -7.75 20.05 10.00
N ARG A 35 -8.48 19.91 8.89
CA ARG A 35 -8.21 18.93 7.84
C ARG A 35 -7.45 19.49 6.66
N GLY A 36 -7.41 20.80 6.43
CA GLY A 36 -6.72 21.42 5.29
C GLY A 36 -7.19 20.93 3.92
N LEU A 37 -6.74 21.59 2.85
CA LEU A 37 -7.00 21.12 1.47
C LEU A 37 -5.96 20.08 1.01
N VAL A 38 -4.70 20.26 1.42
CA VAL A 38 -3.55 19.46 0.96
C VAL A 38 -3.07 18.42 1.99
N LYS A 39 -3.74 18.38 3.14
CA LYS A 39 -3.32 17.53 4.26
C LYS A 39 -3.37 16.03 3.94
N GLN A 40 -4.18 15.60 2.96
CA GLN A 40 -4.22 14.20 2.52
C GLN A 40 -2.83 13.71 2.06
N HIS A 41 -2.10 14.54 1.30
CA HIS A 41 -0.74 14.23 0.87
C HIS A 41 0.22 14.19 2.06
N ILE A 42 0.14 15.20 2.94
CA ILE A 42 1.04 15.36 4.09
C ILE A 42 0.84 14.23 5.11
N ASP A 43 -0.41 13.91 5.46
CA ASP A 43 -0.75 12.86 6.41
C ASP A 43 -0.35 11.47 5.87
N SER A 44 -0.57 11.21 4.59
CA SER A 44 -0.12 9.97 3.94
C SER A 44 1.40 9.83 3.98
N PHE A 45 2.13 10.91 3.68
CA PHE A 45 3.60 10.90 3.71
C PHE A 45 4.13 10.75 5.15
N ASN A 46 3.52 11.44 6.12
CA ASN A 46 3.87 11.32 7.53
C ASN A 46 3.66 9.89 8.06
N TYR A 47 2.55 9.25 7.67
CA TYR A 47 2.29 7.85 8.01
C TYR A 47 3.36 6.91 7.41
N PHE A 48 3.72 7.15 6.14
CA PHE A 48 4.74 6.37 5.46
C PHE A 48 6.11 6.46 6.18
N VAL A 49 6.56 7.68 6.46
CA VAL A 49 7.87 7.95 7.10
C VAL A 49 7.94 7.44 8.54
N ASN A 50 6.85 7.50 9.31
CA ASN A 50 6.88 7.12 10.73
C ASN A 50 6.54 5.64 10.98
N CYS A 51 5.65 5.06 10.18
CA CYS A 51 5.09 3.73 10.40
C CYS A 51 5.47 2.73 9.31
N ASP A 52 5.14 3.01 8.04
CA ASP A 52 5.26 1.98 6.99
C ASP A 52 6.72 1.64 6.66
N ILE A 53 7.64 2.61 6.69
CA ILE A 53 9.06 2.32 6.48
C ILE A 53 9.61 1.29 7.47
N LYS A 54 9.13 1.34 8.72
CA LYS A 54 9.49 0.36 9.76
C LYS A 54 8.85 -1.00 9.52
N LYS A 55 7.62 -1.04 8.99
CA LYS A 55 6.98 -2.31 8.59
C LYS A 55 7.71 -2.98 7.42
N ILE A 56 8.12 -2.19 6.43
CA ILE A 56 8.89 -2.68 5.27
C ILE A 56 10.23 -3.27 5.72
N MET A 57 10.93 -2.56 6.61
CA MET A 57 12.18 -3.02 7.20
C MET A 57 11.98 -4.29 8.04
N LYS A 58 10.90 -4.38 8.83
CA LYS A 58 10.57 -5.59 9.60
C LYS A 58 10.25 -6.81 8.71
N ALA A 59 9.68 -6.60 7.53
CA ALA A 59 9.40 -7.67 6.58
C ALA A 59 10.67 -8.20 5.89
N ASN A 60 11.73 -7.39 5.83
CA ASN A 60 13.02 -7.72 5.20
C ASN A 60 14.16 -7.56 6.21
N ASP A 61 13.98 -8.07 7.43
CA ASP A 61 14.84 -7.79 8.56
C ASP A 61 16.21 -8.46 8.45
N ARG A 62 16.28 -9.64 7.84
CA ARG A 62 17.51 -10.45 7.75
C ARG A 62 17.92 -10.73 6.32
N ILE A 63 19.18 -10.43 6.02
CA ILE A 63 19.87 -10.81 4.79
C ILE A 63 20.87 -11.91 5.15
N GLU A 64 20.72 -13.08 4.56
CA GLU A 64 21.58 -14.24 4.79
C GLU A 64 22.41 -14.56 3.55
N CYS A 65 23.65 -15.01 3.75
CA CYS A 65 24.47 -15.52 2.65
C CYS A 65 24.02 -16.94 2.26
N PHE A 66 23.77 -17.18 0.97
CA PHE A 66 23.36 -18.49 0.45
C PHE A 66 24.35 -19.62 0.78
N TYR A 67 25.66 -19.32 0.77
CA TYR A 67 26.70 -20.32 1.01
C TYR A 67 26.99 -20.54 2.50
N GLU A 68 26.71 -19.54 3.35
CA GLU A 68 26.99 -19.62 4.78
C GLU A 68 25.91 -18.88 5.61
N PRO A 69 24.87 -19.58 6.10
CA PRO A 69 23.77 -18.96 6.85
C PRO A 69 24.16 -18.27 8.15
N SER A 70 25.38 -18.55 8.66
CA SER A 70 25.90 -17.92 9.86
C SER A 70 26.42 -16.49 9.64
N LEU A 71 26.71 -16.13 8.38
CA LEU A 71 26.96 -14.76 7.99
C LEU A 71 25.62 -14.12 7.61
N TYR A 72 25.12 -13.27 8.49
CA TYR A 72 23.90 -12.53 8.25
C TYR A 72 24.06 -11.06 8.65
N LEU A 73 23.29 -10.22 7.98
CA LEU A 73 23.07 -8.83 8.32
C LEU A 73 21.61 -8.68 8.72
N ARG A 74 21.37 -8.17 9.92
CA ARG A 74 20.05 -7.87 10.45
C ARG A 74 19.87 -6.37 10.61
N TYR A 75 18.77 -5.85 10.09
CA TYR A 75 18.35 -4.49 10.38
C TYR A 75 17.63 -4.47 11.73
N THR A 76 18.01 -3.56 12.62
CA THR A 76 17.38 -3.39 13.95
C THR A 76 16.41 -2.22 13.99
N ASN A 77 16.77 -1.09 13.38
CA ASN A 77 15.93 0.10 13.35
C ASN A 77 16.21 0.95 12.10
N ILE A 78 15.22 1.75 11.70
CA ILE A 78 15.31 2.69 10.58
C ILE A 78 14.73 4.04 10.98
N TYR A 79 15.43 5.11 10.65
CA TYR A 79 14.97 6.48 10.86
C TYR A 79 15.43 7.39 9.73
N ILE A 80 14.66 8.46 9.53
CA ILE A 80 14.92 9.49 8.54
C ILE A 80 15.23 10.77 9.29
N ASP A 81 16.39 11.35 9.01
CA ASP A 81 16.86 12.59 9.62
C ASP A 81 16.16 13.82 9.03
N GLU A 82 16.55 15.01 9.49
CA GLU A 82 16.17 16.25 8.85
C GLU A 82 16.91 16.43 7.51
N PRO A 83 16.33 17.18 6.55
CA PRO A 83 16.96 17.52 5.27
C PRO A 83 18.32 18.19 5.45
N SER A 84 19.36 17.52 4.99
CA SER A 84 20.74 18.00 5.07
C SER A 84 21.52 17.68 3.80
N VAL A 85 22.56 18.45 3.56
CA VAL A 85 23.57 18.19 2.52
C VAL A 85 24.93 18.02 3.20
N GLU A 86 25.67 17.00 2.79
CA GLU A 86 27.07 16.86 3.17
C GLU A 86 27.91 17.65 2.15
N ARG A 87 28.58 18.71 2.63
CA ARG A 87 29.60 19.46 1.88
C ARG A 87 30.88 19.46 2.71
N ASP A 88 31.97 19.01 2.12
CA ASP A 88 33.32 19.03 2.70
C ASP A 88 33.39 18.52 4.16
N PHE A 89 32.78 17.36 4.43
CA PHE A 89 32.71 16.70 5.75
C PHE A 89 31.84 17.41 6.80
N THR A 90 31.19 18.52 6.44
CA THR A 90 30.20 19.21 7.26
C THR A 90 28.78 18.95 6.77
N THR A 91 27.87 18.67 7.72
CA THR A 91 26.44 18.48 7.45
C THR A 91 25.72 19.80 7.62
N GLU A 92 25.30 20.41 6.52
CA GLU A 92 24.51 21.65 6.53
C GLU A 92 23.01 21.33 6.40
N ARG A 93 22.18 22.05 7.17
CA ARG A 93 20.72 21.94 7.06
C ARG A 93 20.25 22.63 5.79
N LEU A 94 19.40 21.95 5.02
CA LEU A 94 18.83 22.52 3.79
C LEU A 94 17.53 23.25 4.08
N THR A 95 17.37 24.42 3.49
CA THR A 95 16.08 25.10 3.37
C THR A 95 15.46 24.86 1.99
N PRO A 96 14.13 24.79 1.85
CA PRO A 96 13.51 24.58 0.55
C PRO A 96 13.85 25.68 -0.46
N HIS A 97 13.86 26.95 -0.05
CA HIS A 97 14.32 28.08 -0.85
C HIS A 97 15.75 27.91 -1.40
N GLN A 98 16.72 27.48 -0.58
CA GLN A 98 18.07 27.17 -1.06
C GLN A 98 18.07 26.04 -2.09
N CYS A 99 17.23 25.02 -1.92
CA CYS A 99 17.12 23.93 -2.88
C CYS A 99 16.59 24.37 -4.25
N ARG A 100 15.67 25.34 -4.27
CA ARG A 100 15.17 25.95 -5.51
C ARG A 100 16.27 26.73 -6.24
N LEU A 101 17.08 27.51 -5.51
CA LEU A 101 18.13 28.34 -6.10
C LEU A 101 19.35 27.55 -6.59
N LEU A 102 19.69 26.48 -5.88
CA LEU A 102 20.90 25.67 -6.16
C LEU A 102 20.63 24.45 -7.03
N ASP A 103 19.44 24.36 -7.63
CA ASP A 103 18.97 23.22 -8.41
C ASP A 103 19.19 21.86 -7.74
N CYS A 104 19.06 21.82 -6.41
CA CYS A 104 19.30 20.62 -5.63
C CYS A 104 17.99 19.98 -5.16
N THR A 105 18.07 18.71 -4.76
CA THR A 105 16.90 17.96 -4.27
C THR A 105 16.78 18.14 -2.76
N TYR A 106 15.59 18.53 -2.29
CA TYR A 106 15.30 18.63 -0.87
C TYR A 106 15.10 17.22 -0.28
N ALA A 107 16.18 16.64 0.24
CA ALA A 107 16.21 15.26 0.70
C ALA A 107 16.94 15.10 2.04
N ALA A 108 16.47 14.15 2.84
CA ALA A 108 17.05 13.73 4.11
C ALA A 108 17.76 12.38 3.97
N SER A 109 18.77 12.14 4.80
CA SER A 109 19.48 10.86 4.83
C SER A 109 18.67 9.80 5.59
N ILE A 110 18.57 8.61 4.99
CA ILE A 110 17.96 7.43 5.61
C ILE A 110 19.06 6.69 6.36
N LYS A 111 18.92 6.59 7.67
CA LYS A 111 19.87 5.90 8.56
C LYS A 111 19.25 4.63 9.11
N VAL A 112 20.06 3.58 9.16
CA VAL A 112 19.69 2.29 9.74
C VAL A 112 20.69 1.87 10.80
N ASP A 113 20.17 1.19 11.81
CA ASP A 113 20.99 0.47 12.78
C ASP A 113 21.05 -0.99 12.32
N ILE A 114 22.27 -1.49 12.13
CA ILE A 114 22.53 -2.84 11.65
C ILE A 114 23.28 -3.66 12.69
N GLU A 115 23.02 -4.95 12.65
CA GLU A 115 23.72 -5.98 13.37
C GLU A 115 24.27 -6.96 12.35
N TYR A 116 25.56 -7.24 12.39
CA TYR A 116 26.18 -8.14 11.44
C TYR A 116 27.22 -9.01 12.12
N THR A 117 27.34 -10.24 11.63
CA THR A 117 28.39 -11.16 12.06
C THR A 117 29.68 -10.82 11.31
N LYS A 118 30.80 -10.69 12.02
CA LYS A 118 32.13 -10.50 11.44
C LYS A 118 33.07 -11.59 11.96
N GLY A 119 33.74 -12.29 11.06
CA GLY A 119 34.76 -13.29 11.40
C GLY A 119 34.80 -14.51 10.49
N ASN A 120 35.88 -15.28 10.58
CA ASN A 120 36.03 -16.59 9.91
C ASN A 120 35.33 -17.68 10.74
N ASN A 121 35.19 -18.89 10.18
CA ASN A 121 34.52 -20.08 10.75
C ASN A 121 34.82 -20.42 12.22
N VAL A 122 35.92 -19.91 12.80
CA VAL A 122 36.42 -20.28 14.14
C VAL A 122 36.14 -19.21 15.20
N SER A 123 35.90 -17.94 14.83
CA SER A 123 35.57 -16.87 15.78
C SER A 123 34.61 -15.89 15.12
N LYS A 124 33.31 -16.05 15.41
CA LYS A 124 32.24 -15.21 14.89
C LYS A 124 31.83 -14.23 15.98
N THR A 125 32.13 -12.95 15.79
CA THR A 125 31.73 -11.89 16.71
C THR A 125 30.55 -11.14 16.11
N LEU A 126 29.57 -10.84 16.97
CA LEU A 126 28.40 -10.06 16.62
C LEU A 126 28.70 -8.58 16.87
N GLU A 127 28.69 -7.77 15.82
CA GLU A 127 28.92 -6.33 15.90
C GLU A 127 27.62 -5.56 15.62
N HIS A 128 27.44 -4.45 16.34
CA HIS A 128 26.34 -3.51 16.12
C HIS A 128 26.90 -2.18 15.61
N LYS A 129 26.38 -1.71 14.47
CA LYS A 129 26.71 -0.40 13.93
C LYS A 129 25.44 0.44 13.82
N LYS A 130 25.45 1.59 14.49
CA LYS A 130 24.33 2.54 14.48
C LYS A 130 24.55 3.62 13.43
N GLY A 131 23.46 4.11 12.85
CA GLY A 131 23.48 5.30 11.98
C GLY A 131 24.16 5.10 10.63
N VAL A 132 24.06 3.92 10.04
CA VAL A 132 24.56 3.66 8.68
C VAL A 132 23.65 4.32 7.67
N VAL A 133 24.19 5.21 6.83
CA VAL A 133 23.42 5.84 5.76
C VAL A 133 23.26 4.85 4.60
N ILE A 134 22.02 4.54 4.24
CA ILE A 134 21.69 3.63 3.13
C ILE A 134 21.20 4.35 1.88
N GLY A 135 20.80 5.61 2.01
CA GLY A 135 20.28 6.40 0.91
C GLY A 135 19.70 7.72 1.36
N ARG A 136 19.06 8.43 0.43
CA ARG A 136 18.40 9.71 0.69
C ARG A 136 16.95 9.65 0.24
N MET A 137 16.06 10.23 1.05
CA MET A 137 14.62 10.32 0.80
C MET A 137 14.25 11.78 0.54
N PRO A 138 13.64 12.12 -0.61
CA PRO A 138 13.03 13.43 -0.81
C PRO A 138 11.95 13.69 0.25
N ILE A 139 12.01 14.85 0.90
CA ILE A 139 11.07 15.21 1.95
C ILE A 139 9.98 16.12 1.38
N MET A 140 8.72 15.81 1.69
CA MET A 140 7.59 16.64 1.28
C MET A 140 7.56 17.94 2.09
N LEU A 141 7.33 19.07 1.45
CA LEU A 141 7.23 20.36 2.13
C LEU A 141 6.05 20.36 3.11
N ARG A 142 6.27 20.96 4.29
CA ARG A 142 5.33 20.98 5.44
C ARG A 142 4.99 19.60 6.03
N SER A 143 5.73 18.54 5.69
CA SER A 143 5.66 17.26 6.40
C SER A 143 6.36 17.33 7.77
N PHE A 144 6.16 16.33 8.61
CA PHE A 144 6.70 16.29 9.98
C PHE A 144 8.24 16.39 10.03
N ARG A 145 8.93 15.88 8.99
CA ARG A 145 10.40 15.94 8.86
C ARG A 145 10.90 17.19 8.14
N CYS A 146 10.00 18.02 7.62
CA CYS A 146 10.37 19.27 6.95
C CYS A 146 10.71 20.35 7.98
N VAL A 147 11.71 21.17 7.66
CA VAL A 147 12.13 22.32 8.47
C VAL A 147 11.00 23.35 8.65
N LEU A 148 10.03 23.39 7.74
CA LEU A 148 8.90 24.34 7.76
C LEU A 148 7.77 23.95 8.72
N ASN A 149 7.79 22.74 9.27
CA ASN A 149 6.70 22.26 10.12
C ASN A 149 6.71 22.95 11.49
N GLY A 150 5.56 23.49 11.91
CA GLY A 150 5.39 24.11 13.23
C GLY A 150 6.07 25.47 13.40
N LYS A 151 6.45 26.14 12.31
CA LYS A 151 7.06 27.47 12.32
C LYS A 151 6.01 28.58 12.23
N ASP A 152 6.25 29.67 12.96
CA ASP A 152 5.44 30.89 12.89
C ASP A 152 5.70 31.68 11.60
N GLU A 153 4.77 32.59 11.26
CA GLU A 153 4.86 33.42 10.05
C GLU A 153 6.16 34.23 9.98
N ALA A 154 6.62 34.75 11.12
CA ALA A 154 7.88 35.50 11.22
C ALA A 154 9.11 34.61 10.96
N GLU A 155 9.07 33.33 11.37
CA GLU A 155 10.16 32.40 11.10
C GLU A 155 10.18 31.95 9.63
N LEU A 156 9.00 31.74 9.05
CA LEU A 156 8.86 31.41 7.62
C LEU A 156 9.40 32.55 6.75
N ALA A 157 9.12 33.81 7.11
CA ALA A 157 9.68 34.97 6.44
C ALA A 157 11.23 35.01 6.51
N ARG A 158 11.83 34.63 7.64
CA ARG A 158 13.30 34.52 7.77
C ARG A 158 13.89 33.42 6.88
N LEU A 159 13.13 32.36 6.61
CA LEU A 159 13.51 31.28 5.69
C LEU A 159 13.23 31.60 4.22
N GLY A 160 12.59 32.73 3.91
CA GLY A 160 12.21 33.11 2.56
C GLY A 160 11.01 32.34 2.02
N GLU A 161 10.17 31.78 2.89
CA GLU A 161 9.00 30.97 2.51
C GLU A 161 7.69 31.70 2.80
N CYS A 162 6.68 31.44 1.97
CA CYS A 162 5.36 32.05 2.13
C CYS A 162 4.51 31.29 3.18
N PRO A 163 3.90 31.99 4.16
CA PRO A 163 2.96 31.38 5.11
C PRO A 163 1.72 30.76 4.45
N LEU A 164 1.30 31.28 3.30
CA LEU A 164 0.13 30.82 2.56
C LEU A 164 0.41 29.67 1.59
N ASP A 165 1.68 29.27 1.42
CA ASP A 165 2.02 28.10 0.59
C ASP A 165 1.34 26.85 1.16
N PRO A 166 0.51 26.11 0.42
CA PRO A 166 -0.12 24.90 0.94
C PRO A 166 0.85 23.77 1.29
N GLY A 167 2.05 23.72 0.68
CA GLY A 167 2.98 22.59 0.78
C GLY A 167 2.45 21.33 0.08
N GLY A 168 2.94 20.15 0.48
CA GLY A 168 2.46 18.86 -0.07
C GLY A 168 3.12 18.41 -1.37
N TYR A 169 4.19 19.08 -1.80
CA TYR A 169 4.97 18.74 -2.99
C TYR A 169 6.45 18.53 -2.63
N PHE A 170 7.22 18.08 -3.62
CA PHE A 170 8.65 17.80 -3.49
C PHE A 170 9.47 18.77 -4.33
N ILE A 171 10.68 19.10 -3.88
CA ILE A 171 11.66 19.83 -4.69
C ILE A 171 12.71 18.80 -5.15
N VAL A 172 12.76 18.55 -6.45
CA VAL A 172 13.69 17.61 -7.08
C VAL A 172 14.46 18.35 -8.16
N LYS A 173 15.78 18.46 -7.98
CA LYS A 173 16.69 19.19 -8.87
C LYS A 173 16.19 20.62 -9.16
N GLY A 174 15.90 21.39 -8.11
CA GLY A 174 15.36 22.77 -8.23
C GLY A 174 13.89 22.88 -8.65
N THR A 175 13.32 21.83 -9.26
CA THR A 175 11.94 21.86 -9.75
C THR A 175 10.94 21.32 -8.73
N GLU A 176 9.80 21.99 -8.60
CA GLU A 176 8.69 21.54 -7.77
C GLU A 176 7.88 20.45 -8.50
N LYS A 177 7.62 19.34 -7.80
CA LYS A 177 6.92 18.17 -8.33
C LYS A 177 5.85 17.70 -7.36
N VAL A 178 4.64 17.55 -7.87
CA VAL A 178 3.48 17.03 -7.13
C VAL A 178 3.18 15.61 -7.59
N ILE A 179 2.87 14.72 -6.66
CA ILE A 179 2.35 13.39 -6.99
C ILE A 179 0.85 13.50 -7.17
N LEU A 180 0.35 13.25 -8.37
CA LEU A 180 -1.09 13.24 -8.65
C LEU A 180 -1.75 12.03 -7.96
N ILE A 181 -2.88 12.29 -7.31
CA ILE A 181 -3.69 11.22 -6.72
C ILE A 181 -4.27 10.38 -7.86
N GLN A 182 -3.97 9.09 -7.85
CA GLN A 182 -4.52 8.13 -8.81
C GLN A 182 -5.67 7.37 -8.18
N GLU A 183 -6.83 7.43 -8.81
CA GLU A 183 -7.95 6.57 -8.46
C GLU A 183 -7.67 5.14 -8.95
N GLN A 184 -7.76 4.17 -8.04
CA GLN A 184 -7.60 2.75 -8.35
C GLN A 184 -8.82 1.98 -7.85
N LEU A 185 -9.20 0.94 -8.59
CA LEU A 185 -10.25 0.02 -8.15
C LEU A 185 -9.86 -0.65 -6.83
N SER A 186 -10.86 -0.86 -5.97
CA SER A 186 -10.67 -1.57 -4.70
C SER A 186 -10.08 -2.95 -4.94
N LYS A 187 -8.94 -3.20 -4.30
CA LYS A 187 -8.31 -4.51 -4.24
C LYS A 187 -9.11 -5.42 -3.29
N ASN A 188 -8.95 -6.73 -3.43
CA ASN A 188 -9.53 -7.76 -2.55
C ASN A 188 -11.07 -7.65 -2.42
N ARG A 189 -11.75 -7.13 -3.46
CA ARG A 189 -13.20 -7.01 -3.53
C ARG A 189 -13.70 -7.75 -4.78
N ILE A 190 -14.79 -8.50 -4.63
CA ILE A 190 -15.46 -9.16 -5.75
C ILE A 190 -16.25 -8.11 -6.51
N ILE A 191 -15.98 -8.00 -7.81
CA ILE A 191 -16.67 -7.11 -8.74
C ILE A 191 -17.40 -7.99 -9.76
N ILE A 192 -18.72 -7.83 -9.84
CA ILE A 192 -19.56 -8.51 -10.83
C ILE A 192 -19.83 -7.53 -11.95
N ASP A 193 -19.50 -7.92 -13.17
CA ASP A 193 -19.64 -7.10 -14.37
C ASP A 193 -20.14 -7.96 -15.55
N THR A 194 -20.69 -7.32 -16.58
CA THR A 194 -21.13 -7.97 -17.81
C THR A 194 -20.12 -7.69 -18.92
N ASP A 195 -19.48 -8.74 -19.43
CA ASP A 195 -18.54 -8.67 -20.54
C ASP A 195 -19.22 -8.13 -21.81
N SER A 196 -18.45 -7.60 -22.77
CA SER A 196 -18.95 -7.08 -24.06
C SER A 196 -19.74 -8.12 -24.87
N LYS A 197 -19.58 -9.41 -24.55
CA LYS A 197 -20.31 -10.55 -25.13
C LYS A 197 -21.64 -10.85 -24.41
N GLY A 198 -22.06 -10.03 -23.45
CA GLY A 198 -23.26 -10.24 -22.63
C GLY A 198 -23.11 -11.35 -21.58
N ARG A 199 -21.88 -11.81 -21.30
CA ARG A 199 -21.63 -12.85 -20.29
C ARG A 199 -21.43 -12.22 -18.92
N VAL A 200 -22.04 -12.79 -17.89
CA VAL A 200 -21.79 -12.37 -16.51
C VAL A 200 -20.41 -12.87 -16.08
N THR A 201 -19.60 -11.95 -15.57
CA THR A 201 -18.25 -12.19 -15.08
C THR A 201 -18.11 -11.70 -13.64
N ALA A 202 -17.40 -12.45 -12.82
CA ALA A 202 -17.03 -12.03 -11.48
C ALA A 202 -15.50 -11.99 -11.41
N SER A 203 -14.92 -10.82 -11.16
CA SER A 203 -13.48 -10.66 -11.06
C SER A 203 -13.07 -10.18 -9.68
N VAL A 204 -11.94 -10.69 -9.20
CA VAL A 204 -11.29 -10.23 -7.98
C VAL A 204 -9.82 -9.96 -8.29
N THR A 205 -9.38 -8.75 -7.98
CA THR A 205 -7.96 -8.40 -8.04
C THR A 205 -7.39 -8.53 -6.63
N CYS A 206 -6.72 -9.65 -6.39
CA CYS A 206 -6.05 -9.94 -5.13
C CYS A 206 -4.69 -9.24 -5.11
N SER A 207 -4.41 -8.51 -4.05
CA SER A 207 -3.11 -7.87 -3.84
C SER A 207 -2.63 -8.18 -2.44
N THR A 208 -1.53 -8.91 -2.36
CA THR A 208 -0.75 -9.10 -1.13
C THR A 208 0.47 -8.18 -1.17
N HIS A 209 1.34 -8.27 -0.16
CA HIS A 209 2.59 -7.52 -0.11
C HIS A 209 3.57 -7.89 -1.22
N GLU A 210 3.53 -9.13 -1.70
CA GLU A 210 4.51 -9.69 -2.64
C GLU A 210 3.96 -9.78 -4.06
N THR A 211 2.68 -10.13 -4.20
CA THR A 211 2.11 -10.45 -5.51
C THR A 211 0.74 -9.82 -5.71
N LYS A 212 0.47 -9.46 -6.96
CA LYS A 212 -0.84 -9.01 -7.42
C LYS A 212 -1.32 -9.99 -8.50
N SER A 213 -2.48 -10.60 -8.27
CA SER A 213 -3.10 -11.53 -9.20
C SER A 213 -4.55 -11.14 -9.46
N LYS A 214 -5.01 -11.39 -10.69
CA LYS A 214 -6.41 -11.19 -11.07
C LYS A 214 -7.00 -12.56 -11.35
N THR A 215 -8.10 -12.85 -10.65
CA THR A 215 -8.87 -14.08 -10.83
C THR A 215 -10.21 -13.71 -11.43
N VAL A 216 -10.58 -14.34 -12.54
CA VAL A 216 -11.83 -14.06 -13.25
C VAL A 216 -12.65 -15.34 -13.36
N PHE A 217 -13.87 -15.29 -12.85
CA PHE A 217 -14.91 -16.28 -13.10
C PHE A 217 -15.81 -15.77 -14.21
N PHE A 218 -16.19 -16.65 -15.13
CA PHE A 218 -17.17 -16.32 -16.16
C PHE A 218 -18.07 -17.52 -16.43
N MET A 219 -19.28 -17.22 -16.88
CA MET A 219 -20.24 -18.23 -17.31
C MET A 219 -20.29 -18.29 -18.83
N GLU A 220 -20.13 -19.49 -19.40
CA GLU A 220 -20.24 -19.75 -20.83
C GLU A 220 -20.99 -21.05 -21.07
N LYS A 221 -22.06 -21.00 -21.88
CA LYS A 221 -22.94 -22.16 -22.16
C LYS A 221 -23.41 -22.88 -20.88
N GLU A 222 -23.86 -22.11 -19.89
CA GLU A 222 -24.30 -22.60 -18.57
C GLU A 222 -23.23 -23.31 -17.74
N LYS A 223 -21.95 -23.18 -18.12
CA LYS A 223 -20.80 -23.72 -17.38
C LYS A 223 -19.98 -22.59 -16.77
N ILE A 224 -19.48 -22.84 -15.57
CA ILE A 224 -18.66 -21.88 -14.84
C ILE A 224 -17.18 -22.24 -15.00
N TYR A 225 -16.42 -21.27 -15.49
CA TYR A 225 -14.99 -21.40 -15.69
C TYR A 225 -14.22 -20.37 -14.85
N LEU A 226 -13.01 -20.76 -14.44
CA LEU A 226 -12.01 -19.89 -13.86
C LEU A 226 -10.91 -19.59 -14.87
N GLN A 227 -10.56 -18.31 -14.99
CA GLN A 227 -9.40 -17.84 -15.71
C GLN A 227 -8.40 -17.21 -14.74
N LEU A 228 -7.19 -17.75 -14.77
CA LEU A 228 -6.02 -17.26 -14.05
C LEU A 228 -4.89 -17.07 -15.04
N ASN A 229 -4.00 -16.12 -14.77
CA ASN A 229 -2.86 -15.83 -15.65
C ASN A 229 -1.85 -16.98 -15.73
N GLN A 230 -1.84 -17.89 -14.75
CA GLN A 230 -0.93 -19.04 -14.71
C GLN A 230 -1.35 -20.18 -15.65
N PHE A 231 -2.59 -20.17 -16.14
CA PHE A 231 -3.14 -21.24 -16.96
C PHE A 231 -3.41 -20.77 -18.39
N ASN A 232 -3.03 -21.59 -19.37
CA ASN A 232 -3.25 -21.29 -20.79
C ASN A 232 -4.71 -21.30 -21.21
N LYS A 233 -5.52 -22.16 -20.57
CA LYS A 233 -6.93 -22.35 -20.89
C LYS A 233 -7.77 -22.16 -19.63
N PRO A 234 -9.01 -21.64 -19.76
CA PRO A 234 -9.93 -21.58 -18.64
C PRO A 234 -10.21 -22.98 -18.08
N ILE A 235 -10.36 -23.07 -16.77
CA ILE A 235 -10.48 -24.32 -16.03
C ILE A 235 -11.88 -24.41 -15.45
N PRO A 236 -12.59 -25.54 -15.58
CA PRO A 236 -13.91 -25.71 -14.96
C PRO A 236 -13.81 -25.55 -13.44
N VAL A 237 -14.76 -24.82 -12.84
CA VAL A 237 -14.74 -24.53 -11.39
C VAL A 237 -14.74 -25.80 -10.54
N MET A 238 -15.43 -26.86 -10.99
CA MET A 238 -15.53 -28.14 -10.28
C MET A 238 -14.17 -28.82 -10.11
N VAL A 239 -13.29 -28.73 -11.11
CA VAL A 239 -11.94 -29.32 -11.05
C VAL A 239 -11.12 -28.62 -9.98
N ILE A 240 -11.28 -27.31 -9.82
CA ILE A 240 -10.56 -26.52 -8.83
C ILE A 240 -11.05 -26.83 -7.43
N MET A 241 -12.35 -26.94 -7.23
CA MET A 241 -12.93 -27.33 -5.94
C MET A 241 -12.44 -28.72 -5.50
N LYS A 242 -12.38 -29.68 -6.43
CA LYS A 242 -11.78 -31.01 -6.18
C LYS A 242 -10.29 -30.94 -5.87
N ALA A 243 -9.53 -30.12 -6.59
CA ALA A 243 -8.11 -29.91 -6.31
C ALA A 243 -7.86 -29.28 -4.92
N MET A 244 -8.77 -28.43 -4.45
CA MET A 244 -8.75 -27.84 -3.10
C MET A 244 -9.14 -28.84 -1.98
N GLY A 245 -9.51 -30.08 -2.33
CA GLY A 245 -9.79 -31.17 -1.38
C GLY A 245 -11.27 -31.51 -1.21
N MET A 246 -12.17 -30.84 -1.93
CA MET A 246 -13.60 -31.17 -1.89
C MET A 246 -13.92 -32.27 -2.91
N GLU A 247 -13.74 -33.53 -2.53
CA GLU A 247 -13.95 -34.67 -3.44
C GLU A 247 -15.44 -34.94 -3.69
N SER A 248 -16.30 -34.72 -2.69
CA SER A 248 -17.73 -34.96 -2.78
C SER A 248 -18.46 -33.85 -3.54
N ASP A 249 -19.12 -34.21 -4.63
CA ASP A 249 -19.93 -33.26 -5.42
C ASP A 249 -21.08 -32.67 -4.59
N GLN A 250 -21.64 -33.47 -3.68
CA GLN A 250 -22.70 -33.02 -2.78
C GLN A 250 -22.22 -31.89 -1.86
N GLU A 251 -20.98 -31.99 -1.36
CA GLU A 251 -20.38 -30.96 -0.50
C GLU A 251 -20.21 -29.63 -1.26
N ILE A 252 -19.77 -29.70 -2.52
CA ILE A 252 -19.59 -28.52 -3.38
C ILE A 252 -20.93 -27.82 -3.62
N VAL A 253 -21.99 -28.58 -3.97
CA VAL A 253 -23.32 -28.00 -4.19
C VAL A 253 -23.86 -27.36 -2.91
N GLN A 254 -23.71 -28.02 -1.76
CA GLN A 254 -24.17 -27.48 -0.47
C GLN A 254 -23.42 -26.20 -0.05
N MET A 255 -22.15 -26.07 -0.42
CA MET A 255 -21.35 -24.87 -0.16
C MET A 255 -21.79 -23.67 -0.99
N VAL A 256 -22.21 -23.88 -2.25
CA VAL A 256 -22.73 -22.79 -3.10
C VAL A 256 -24.10 -22.33 -2.63
N GLY A 257 -24.97 -23.27 -2.24
CA GLY A 257 -26.25 -22.93 -1.62
C GLY A 257 -27.20 -24.11 -1.47
N ARG A 258 -28.15 -23.97 -0.54
CA ARG A 258 -29.16 -25.00 -0.25
C ARG A 258 -30.38 -24.96 -1.17
N ASP A 259 -30.55 -23.87 -1.91
CA ASP A 259 -31.67 -23.71 -2.85
C ASP A 259 -31.46 -24.62 -4.08
N PRO A 260 -32.45 -25.45 -4.45
CA PRO A 260 -32.37 -26.32 -5.62
C PRO A 260 -31.98 -25.61 -6.92
N ARG A 261 -32.28 -24.32 -7.05
CA ARG A 261 -31.93 -23.50 -8.22
C ARG A 261 -30.42 -23.41 -8.46
N TYR A 262 -29.62 -23.35 -7.39
CA TYR A 262 -28.16 -23.32 -7.52
C TYR A 262 -27.61 -24.68 -7.93
N GLY A 263 -28.21 -25.77 -7.44
CA GLY A 263 -27.89 -27.13 -7.88
C GLY A 263 -28.15 -27.33 -9.37
N SER A 264 -29.27 -26.83 -9.90
CA SER A 264 -29.56 -26.91 -11.33
C SER A 264 -28.58 -26.13 -12.19
N LEU A 265 -28.09 -24.97 -11.72
CA LEU A 265 -27.10 -24.16 -12.44
C LEU A 265 -25.71 -24.81 -12.48
N LEU A 266 -25.35 -25.62 -11.47
CA LEU A 266 -24.06 -26.31 -11.40
C LEU A 266 -24.04 -27.64 -12.14
N LEU A 267 -25.21 -28.21 -12.46
CA LEU A 267 -25.33 -29.53 -13.08
C LEU A 267 -24.53 -29.66 -14.41
N PRO A 268 -24.53 -28.68 -15.32
CA PRO A 268 -23.72 -28.75 -16.54
C PRO A 268 -22.20 -28.79 -16.26
N SER A 269 -21.74 -28.08 -15.23
CA SER A 269 -20.34 -28.09 -14.80
C SER A 269 -19.93 -29.40 -14.11
N LEU A 270 -20.86 -30.01 -13.35
CA LEU A 270 -20.68 -31.34 -12.77
C LEU A 270 -20.54 -32.42 -13.84
N GLN A 271 -21.42 -32.39 -14.85
CA GLN A 271 -21.37 -33.33 -15.98
C GLN A 271 -20.07 -33.21 -16.77
N GLU A 272 -19.53 -32.00 -16.97
CA GLU A 272 -18.24 -31.80 -17.62
C GLU A 272 -17.07 -32.41 -16.82
N CYS A 273 -17.10 -32.27 -15.49
CA CYS A 273 -16.09 -32.87 -14.61
C CYS A 273 -16.16 -34.41 -14.62
N ALA A 274 -17.38 -34.97 -14.59
CA ALA A 274 -17.60 -36.41 -14.68
C ALA A 274 -17.16 -36.97 -16.05
N ALA A 275 -17.43 -36.25 -17.14
CA ALA A 275 -16.97 -36.60 -18.48
C ALA A 275 -15.44 -36.61 -18.61
N ALA A 276 -14.76 -35.71 -17.88
CA ALA A 276 -13.30 -35.68 -17.78
C ALA A 276 -12.71 -36.77 -16.88
N ARG A 277 -13.56 -37.59 -16.22
CA ARG A 277 -13.17 -38.67 -15.28
C ARG A 277 -12.33 -38.19 -14.09
N ILE A 278 -12.60 -36.97 -13.60
CA ILE A 278 -11.91 -36.38 -12.45
C ILE A 278 -12.79 -36.56 -11.21
N TYR A 279 -12.41 -37.49 -10.32
CA TYR A 279 -13.14 -37.80 -9.10
C TYR A 279 -12.33 -37.52 -7.83
N THR A 280 -11.02 -37.72 -7.88
CA THR A 280 -10.13 -37.56 -6.71
C THR A 280 -9.31 -36.27 -6.78
N GLN A 281 -8.82 -35.82 -5.62
CA GLN A 281 -7.95 -34.65 -5.55
C GLN A 281 -6.69 -34.81 -6.42
N LYS A 282 -6.06 -35.99 -6.40
CA LYS A 282 -4.85 -36.27 -7.18
C LYS A 282 -5.08 -36.10 -8.67
N GLN A 283 -6.16 -36.69 -9.20
CA GLN A 283 -6.53 -36.54 -10.62
C GLN A 283 -6.79 -35.09 -11.01
N ALA A 284 -7.40 -34.31 -10.11
CA ALA A 284 -7.62 -32.89 -10.36
C ALA A 284 -6.30 -32.12 -10.43
N LEU A 285 -5.36 -32.40 -9.51
CA LEU A 285 -4.03 -31.78 -9.51
C LEU A 285 -3.22 -32.15 -10.77
N ASP A 286 -3.21 -33.41 -11.17
CA ASP A 286 -2.53 -33.88 -12.38
C ASP A 286 -3.09 -33.17 -13.64
N PHE A 287 -4.42 -32.97 -13.68
CA PHE A 287 -5.07 -32.23 -14.76
C PHE A 287 -4.71 -30.74 -14.77
N LEU A 288 -4.53 -30.14 -13.59
CA LEU A 288 -4.09 -28.75 -13.47
C LEU A 288 -2.63 -28.62 -13.93
N GLU A 289 -1.74 -29.52 -13.50
CA GLU A 289 -0.32 -29.53 -13.86
C GLU A 289 -0.12 -29.56 -15.37
N ALA A 290 -0.85 -30.41 -16.08
CA ALA A 290 -0.82 -30.47 -17.54
C ALA A 290 -1.24 -29.16 -18.25
N LYS A 291 -1.88 -28.22 -17.54
CA LYS A 291 -2.35 -26.93 -18.06
C LYS A 291 -1.57 -25.72 -17.54
N VAL A 292 -0.65 -25.92 -16.59
CA VAL A 292 0.22 -24.86 -16.07
C VAL A 292 1.16 -24.42 -17.19
N LEU A 293 1.31 -23.10 -17.33
CA LEU A 293 2.35 -22.52 -18.19
C LEU A 293 3.72 -22.83 -17.60
N PRO A 294 4.69 -23.38 -18.37
CA PRO A 294 6.04 -23.55 -17.87
C PRO A 294 6.59 -22.18 -17.43
N PRO A 295 7.24 -22.08 -16.26
CA PRO A 295 7.89 -20.85 -15.84
C PRO A 295 9.00 -20.53 -16.86
N TYR A 296 8.97 -19.31 -17.40
CA TYR A 296 10.08 -18.74 -18.16
C TYR A 296 11.27 -18.47 -17.24
#